data_AF-A0A7X2LM44-F1
#
_entry.id   AF-A0A7X2LM44-F1
#
_cell.length_a   1.000
_cell.length_b   1.000
_cell.length_c   1.000
_cell.angle_alpha   90.00
_cell.angle_beta   90.00
_cell.angle_gamma   90.00
#
_symmetry.space_group_name_H-M   'P 1'
#
loop_
_entity.id
_entity.type
_entity.pdbx_description
1 polymer ?
#
loop_
_entity_poly.entity_id
_entity_poly.type
_entity_poly.pdbx_seq_one_letter_code
_entity_poly.pdbx_strand_id
1 'polypeptide(L)' 'MDIRTPERHLLKRNPDNFFAETEKAACCTAHRIPGLGFTNDSLLQGRIHSYLDRQTSRLDEANF' A
#
# COMPACT_ATOMS: atom_id res chain seq x y z
N MET A 1 -26.57 6.94 2.88
CA MET A 1 -25.60 6.74 1.77
C MET A 1 -25.83 5.35 1.24
N ASP A 2 -26.08 5.21 -0.06
CA ASP A 2 -26.16 3.90 -0.71
C ASP A 2 -24.75 3.48 -1.16
N ILE A 3 -24.38 2.22 -0.91
CA ILE A 3 -23.04 1.72 -1.15
C ILE A 3 -23.04 0.94 -2.46
N ARG A 4 -22.37 1.47 -3.49
CA ARG A 4 -22.19 0.73 -4.75
C ARG A 4 -21.09 -0.32 -4.59
N THR A 5 -21.43 -1.59 -4.78
CA THR A 5 -20.48 -2.71 -4.65
C THR A 5 -19.57 -2.80 -5.88
N PRO A 6 -18.23 -2.78 -5.73
CA PRO A 6 -17.31 -3.01 -6.84
C PRO A 6 -17.22 -4.49 -7.20
N GLU A 7 -16.54 -4.79 -8.30
CA GLU A 7 -16.25 -6.16 -8.74
C GLU A 7 -15.46 -6.97 -7.70
N ARG A 8 -15.66 -8.30 -7.69
CA ARG A 8 -15.10 -9.20 -6.68
C ARG A 8 -13.60 -9.47 -6.89
N HIS A 9 -12.80 -9.31 -5.83
CA HIS A 9 -11.41 -9.78 -5.78
C HIS A 9 -11.32 -11.13 -5.03
N LEU A 10 -10.60 -12.12 -5.57
CA LEU A 10 -10.49 -13.48 -5.00
C LEU A 10 -9.02 -13.94 -4.89
N LEU A 11 -8.58 -14.25 -3.66
CA LEU A 11 -7.26 -14.80 -3.38
C LEU A 11 -7.26 -16.32 -3.55
N LYS A 12 -6.43 -16.85 -4.48
CA LYS A 12 -6.41 -18.28 -4.84
C LYS A 12 -5.08 -19.00 -4.58
N ARG A 13 -4.05 -18.28 -4.13
CA ARG A 13 -2.71 -18.83 -3.92
C ARG A 13 -2.10 -18.26 -2.66
N ASN A 14 -1.44 -19.11 -1.89
CA ASN A 14 -0.57 -18.72 -0.80
C ASN A 14 0.84 -18.37 -1.33
N PRO A 15 1.64 -17.61 -0.58
CA PRO A 15 3.04 -17.38 -0.94
C PRO A 15 3.85 -18.69 -0.88
N ASP A 16 4.80 -18.84 -1.79
CA ASP A 16 5.76 -19.95 -1.80
C ASP A 16 6.90 -19.68 -0.80
N ASN A 17 7.27 -18.41 -0.62
CA ASN A 17 8.19 -17.95 0.40
C ASN A 17 7.61 -16.77 1.20
N PHE A 18 7.24 -17.05 2.45
CA PHE A 18 6.62 -16.06 3.33
C PHE A 18 7.49 -14.82 3.55
N PHE A 19 8.80 -14.99 3.75
CA PHE A 19 9.69 -13.86 4.01
C PHE A 19 9.85 -12.97 2.76
N ALA A 20 10.03 -13.59 1.60
CA ALA A 20 10.22 -12.86 0.34
C ALA A 20 8.93 -12.18 -0.16
N GLU A 21 7.77 -12.81 0.01
CA GLU A 21 6.51 -12.32 -0.56
C GLU A 21 5.64 -11.54 0.43
N THR A 22 5.56 -11.96 1.71
CA THR A 22 4.69 -11.32 2.71
C THR A 22 5.46 -10.35 3.58
N GLU A 23 6.55 -10.78 4.21
CA GLU A 23 7.32 -9.91 5.11
C GLU A 23 7.96 -8.76 4.34
N LYS A 24 8.47 -8.98 3.13
CA LYS A 24 9.09 -7.89 2.35
C LYS A 24 8.10 -6.98 1.60
N ALA A 25 6.81 -7.32 1.51
CA ALA A 25 5.84 -6.50 0.78
C ALA A 25 5.78 -5.05 1.29
N ALA A 26 5.96 -4.08 0.39
CA ALA A 26 5.95 -2.65 0.70
C ALA A 26 4.71 -1.96 0.10
N CYS A 27 3.66 -1.79 0.91
CA CYS A 27 2.47 -1.01 0.54
C CYS A 27 2.67 0.47 0.89
N CYS A 28 2.19 1.38 0.05
CA CYS A 28 2.22 2.82 0.33
C CYS A 28 0.96 3.51 -0.20
N THR A 29 0.39 4.43 0.59
CA THR A 29 -0.80 5.21 0.17
C THR A 29 -0.52 6.19 -0.96
N ALA A 30 0.76 6.53 -1.17
CA ALA A 30 1.22 7.34 -2.29
C ALA A 30 1.14 6.61 -3.64
N HIS A 31 1.12 5.26 -3.64
CA HIS A 31 1.07 4.45 -4.86
C HIS A 31 -0.33 4.45 -5.47
N ARG A 32 -0.60 5.47 -6.26
CA ARG A 32 -1.91 5.76 -6.84
C ARG A 32 -1.82 5.79 -8.36
N ILE A 33 -2.84 5.25 -9.02
CA ILE A 33 -3.00 5.30 -10.48
C ILE A 33 -3.57 6.66 -10.96
N PRO A 34 -3.31 7.07 -12.21
CA PRO A 34 -3.96 8.23 -12.81
C PRO A 34 -5.49 8.13 -12.73
N GLY A 35 -6.16 9.27 -12.46
CA GLY A 35 -7.62 9.34 -12.32
C GLY A 35 -8.14 9.30 -10.88
N LEU A 36 -7.31 8.92 -9.90
CA LEU A 36 -7.60 9.12 -8.48
C LEU A 36 -6.95 10.43 -8.01
N GLY A 37 -7.54 11.10 -7.01
CA GLY A 37 -7.00 12.31 -6.38
C GLY A 37 -6.83 12.12 -4.88
N PHE A 38 -5.97 12.93 -4.25
CA PHE A 38 -5.92 13.04 -2.79
C PHE A 38 -6.86 14.12 -2.31
N THR A 39 -7.42 13.93 -1.11
CA THR A 39 -8.12 14.97 -0.36
C THR A 39 -7.15 15.68 0.58
N ASN A 40 -7.56 16.84 1.11
CA ASN A 40 -6.80 17.59 2.13
C ASN A 40 -7.04 17.04 3.55
N ASP A 41 -7.19 15.73 3.69
CA ASP A 41 -7.29 15.06 4.99
C ASP A 41 -5.90 15.06 5.65
N SER A 42 -5.78 15.66 6.84
CA SER A 42 -4.50 15.80 7.55
C SER A 42 -3.86 14.46 7.92
N LEU A 43 -4.66 13.42 8.21
CA LEU A 43 -4.15 12.08 8.49
C LEU A 43 -3.69 11.40 7.21
N LEU A 44 -4.40 11.56 6.10
CA LEU A 44 -3.98 11.03 4.81
C LEU A 44 -2.62 11.62 4.39
N GLN A 45 -2.45 12.93 4.52
CA GLN A 45 -1.19 13.60 4.21
C GLN A 45 -0.03 13.07 5.06
N GLY A 46 -0.26 12.85 6.37
CA GLY A 46 0.75 12.22 7.24
C GLY A 46 1.10 10.78 6.84
N ARG A 47 0.11 9.99 6.40
CA ARG A 47 0.31 8.60 5.95
C ARG A 47 1.14 8.53 4.68
N ILE A 48 0.97 9.44 3.73
CA ILE A 48 1.75 9.45 2.48
C ILE A 48 3.25 9.47 2.79
N HIS A 49 3.67 10.31 3.75
CA HIS A 49 5.08 10.38 4.17
C HIS A 49 5.50 9.15 4.99
N SER A 50 4.71 8.79 6.01
CA SER A 50 5.07 7.74 6.97
C SER A 50 5.32 6.38 6.30
N TYR A 51 4.51 6.00 5.30
CA TYR A 51 4.68 4.72 4.63
C TYR A 51 5.92 4.68 3.73
N LEU A 52 6.39 5.81 3.20
CA LEU A 52 7.60 5.83 2.40
C LEU A 52 8.85 5.77 3.29
N ASP A 53 8.90 6.63 4.31
CA ASP A 53 10.04 6.73 5.22
C ASP A 53 10.31 5.43 5.98
N ARG A 54 9.24 4.78 6.47
CA ARG A 54 9.40 3.57 7.28
C ARG A 54 9.96 2.38 6.50
N GLN A 55 9.79 2.35 5.17
CA GLN A 55 10.25 1.23 4.33
C GLN A 55 11.77 1.20 4.21
N THR A 56 12.41 2.36 4.11
CA THR A 56 13.87 2.48 4.05
C THR A 56 14.55 1.82 5.26
N SER A 57 14.01 2.05 6.46
CA SER A 57 14.53 1.42 7.69
C SER A 57 14.06 -0.02 7.92
N ARG A 58 12.95 -0.43 7.29
CA ARG A 58 12.39 -1.78 7.45
C ARG A 58 13.04 -2.79 6.52
N LEU A 59 13.33 -2.38 5.30
CA LEU A 59 13.94 -3.21 4.26
C LEU A 59 15.45 -2.99 4.17
N ASP A 60 15.96 -2.01 4.92
CA ASP A 60 17.39 -1.65 5.00
C ASP A 60 18.00 -1.31 3.63
N GLU A 61 17.15 -0.82 2.71
CA GLU A 61 17.52 -0.42 1.37
C GLU A 61 16.59 0.69 0.88
N ALA A 62 17.05 1.49 -0.09
CA ALA A 62 16.24 2.52 -0.74
C ALA A 62 15.62 2.06 -2.07
N ASN A 63 16.01 0.88 -2.55
CA ASN A 63 15.58 0.28 -3.82
C ASN A 63 14.60 -0.87 -3.60
N PHE A 64 13.58 -0.64 -2.77
CA PHE A 64 12.51 -1.60 -2.50
C PHE A 64 11.33 -1.47 -3.47
#